data_AF-A0A934S8E5-F1
#
_entry.id   AF-A0A934S8E5-F1
#
_cell.length_a   1.000
_cell.length_b   1.000
_cell.length_c   1.000
_cell.angle_alpha   90.00
_cell.angle_beta   90.00
_cell.angle_gamma   90.00
#
_symmetry.space_group_name_H-M   'P 1'
#
loop_
_entity.id
_entity.type
_entity.pdbx_description
1 polymer ?
#
loop_
_entity_poly.entity_id
_entity_poly.type
_entity_poly.pdbx_seq_one_letter_code
_entity_poly.pdbx_strand_id
1 'polypeptide(L)'
;MEEKTPDLRLLEPVSPESLLPDASPPVWPLIAAAVLILLLIGWLIFRKNTKESAAVINRRKEAYEKAKKAISGIKVEHARHAAIQVSLILRRYLAEATNDPALFETHEEFVTRRDSLERLTPAARSACGDGFQQLAALKYAPEVPDVDPQGVVNDGAQLLETIHAGFRP
;
A
#
# COMPACT_ATOMS: atom_id res chain seq x y z
N MET A 1 63.88 -65.27 -51.14
CA MET A 1 63.82 -64.15 -50.19
C MET A 1 62.85 -63.15 -50.80
N GLU A 2 61.62 -63.07 -50.30
CA GLU A 2 60.63 -62.11 -50.80
C GLU A 2 60.85 -60.76 -50.10
N GLU A 3 61.17 -59.72 -50.89
CA GLU A 3 61.19 -58.34 -50.41
C GLU A 3 59.75 -57.85 -50.25
N LYS A 4 59.37 -57.50 -49.01
CA LYS A 4 58.10 -56.84 -48.72
C LYS A 4 58.16 -55.39 -49.21
N THR A 5 57.44 -55.10 -50.28
CA THR A 5 57.19 -53.74 -50.77
C THR A 5 56.50 -52.91 -49.67
N PRO A 6 56.98 -51.69 -49.35
CA PRO A 6 56.35 -50.85 -48.35
C PRO A 6 54.98 -50.37 -48.85
N ASP A 7 53.94 -50.62 -48.06
CA ASP A 7 52.55 -50.20 -48.32
C ASP A 7 52.46 -48.67 -48.19
N LEU A 8 52.65 -47.95 -49.30
CA LEU A 8 52.57 -46.49 -49.40
C LEU A 8 51.11 -46.01 -49.47
N ARG A 9 50.27 -46.46 -48.54
CA ARG A 9 48.93 -45.88 -48.37
C ARG A 9 49.07 -44.50 -47.76
N LEU A 10 48.67 -43.50 -48.54
CA LEU A 10 48.53 -42.13 -48.07
C LEU A 10 47.60 -42.14 -46.86
N LEU A 11 48.13 -41.78 -45.69
CA LEU A 11 47.32 -41.51 -44.51
C LEU A 11 46.38 -40.35 -44.87
N GLU A 12 45.07 -40.54 -44.70
CA GLU A 12 44.10 -39.48 -44.93
C GLU A 12 44.49 -38.25 -44.11
N PRO A 13 44.57 -37.06 -44.74
CA PRO A 13 44.94 -35.85 -44.04
C PRO A 13 43.93 -35.58 -42.93
N VAL A 14 44.44 -35.27 -41.73
CA VAL A 14 43.62 -34.88 -40.59
C VAL A 14 42.71 -33.73 -41.03
N SER A 15 41.40 -33.83 -40.79
CA SER A 15 40.45 -32.85 -41.31
C SER A 15 40.82 -31.45 -40.80
N PRO A 16 40.82 -30.42 -41.67
CA PRO A 16 41.26 -29.08 -41.27
C PRO A 16 40.39 -28.47 -40.16
N GLU A 17 39.18 -28.99 -39.97
CA GLU A 17 38.27 -28.61 -38.90
C GLU A 17 38.80 -28.98 -37.50
N SER A 18 39.63 -30.02 -37.37
CA SER A 18 40.23 -30.39 -36.08
C SER A 18 41.38 -29.47 -35.66
N LEU A 19 41.82 -28.56 -36.53
CA LEU A 19 42.83 -27.54 -36.25
C LEU A 19 42.21 -26.21 -35.80
N LEU A 20 40.88 -26.10 -35.86
CA LEU A 20 40.17 -24.94 -35.34
C LEU A 20 39.97 -25.12 -33.83
N PRO A 21 40.43 -24.17 -32.99
CA PRO A 21 40.12 -24.21 -31.57
C PRO A 21 38.59 -24.15 -31.38
N ASP A 22 38.05 -24.98 -30.48
CA ASP A 22 36.62 -25.06 -30.19
C ASP A 22 36.03 -23.66 -30.00
N ALA A 23 35.23 -23.21 -30.96
CA ALA A 23 34.60 -21.89 -30.98
C ALA A 23 33.35 -21.84 -30.11
N SER A 24 33.39 -22.45 -28.92
CA SER A 24 32.28 -22.37 -27.97
C SER A 24 32.31 -20.98 -27.32
N PRO A 25 31.25 -20.15 -27.48
CA PRO A 25 31.25 -18.82 -26.91
C PRO A 25 31.38 -18.93 -25.38
N PRO A 26 32.24 -18.12 -24.74
CA PRO A 26 32.37 -18.16 -23.30
C PRO A 26 31.01 -17.85 -22.66
N VAL A 27 30.51 -18.77 -21.84
CA VAL A 27 29.19 -18.64 -21.19
C VAL A 27 29.17 -17.60 -20.06
N TRP A 28 30.33 -17.23 -19.53
CA TRP A 28 30.50 -16.26 -18.45
C TRP A 28 29.87 -14.88 -18.70
N PRO A 29 30.06 -14.20 -19.86
CA PRO A 29 29.38 -12.94 -20.15
C PRO A 29 27.85 -13.04 -20.15
N LEU A 30 27.27 -14.17 -20.60
CA LEU A 30 25.82 -14.38 -20.56
C LEU A 30 25.31 -14.51 -19.12
N ILE A 31 26.04 -15.22 -18.27
CA ILE A 31 25.73 -15.35 -16.84
C ILE A 31 25.85 -13.98 -16.15
N ALA A 32 26.92 -13.22 -16.42
CA ALA A 32 27.11 -11.88 -15.87
C ALA A 32 25.99 -10.91 -16.30
N ALA A 33 25.59 -10.95 -17.57
CA ALA A 33 24.48 -10.15 -18.08
C ALA A 33 23.15 -10.53 -17.42
N ALA A 34 22.88 -11.83 -17.24
CA ALA A 34 21.67 -12.29 -16.57
C ALA A 34 21.60 -11.82 -15.10
N VAL A 35 22.73 -11.89 -14.37
CA VAL A 35 22.82 -11.40 -12.98
C VAL A 35 22.59 -9.90 -12.92
N LEU A 36 23.19 -9.12 -13.82
CA LEU A 36 22.98 -7.66 -13.90
C LEU A 36 21.51 -7.31 -14.16
N ILE A 37 20.85 -8.02 -15.06
CA ILE A 37 19.43 -7.82 -15.36
C ILE A 37 18.57 -8.12 -14.12
N LEU A 38 18.84 -9.23 -13.42
CA LEU A 38 18.12 -9.58 -12.19
C LEU A 38 18.30 -8.52 -11.09
N LEU A 39 19.53 -8.00 -10.91
CA LEU A 39 19.80 -6.91 -9.97
C LEU A 39 19.07 -5.63 -10.36
N LEU A 40 19.03 -5.30 -11.66
CA LEU A 40 18.34 -4.11 -12.16
C LEU A 40 16.83 -4.21 -11.95
N ILE A 41 16.23 -5.38 -12.22
CA ILE A 41 14.82 -5.65 -11.97
C ILE A 41 14.51 -5.56 -10.48
N GLY A 42 15.33 -6.19 -9.62
CA GLY A 42 15.18 -6.11 -8.17
C GLY A 42 15.25 -4.67 -7.65
N TRP A 43 16.20 -3.88 -8.16
CA TRP A 43 16.33 -2.46 -7.82
C TRP A 43 15.12 -1.63 -8.28
N LEU A 44 14.61 -1.87 -9.49
CA LEU A 44 13.42 -1.18 -10.00
C LEU A 44 12.16 -1.49 -9.15
N ILE A 45 11.96 -2.75 -8.76
CA ILE A 45 10.85 -3.17 -7.89
C ILE A 45 10.99 -2.51 -6.52
N PHE A 46 12.18 -2.55 -5.92
CA PHE A 46 12.42 -1.94 -4.61
C PHE A 46 12.20 -0.42 -4.63
N ARG A 47 12.69 0.25 -5.67
CA ARG A 47 12.49 1.69 -5.88
C ARG A 47 11.03 2.06 -6.14
N LYS A 48 10.25 1.18 -6.78
CA LYS A 48 8.82 1.42 -7.00
C LYS A 48 8.03 1.26 -5.69
N ASN A 49 8.29 0.20 -4.93
CA ASN A 49 7.60 -0.08 -3.67
C ASN A 49 7.85 1.02 -2.62
N THR A 50 9.06 1.55 -2.56
CA THR A 50 9.41 2.68 -1.66
C THR A 50 8.68 3.97 -2.05
N LYS A 51 8.48 4.25 -3.34
CA LYS A 51 7.71 5.40 -3.81
C LYS A 51 6.21 5.26 -3.54
N GLU A 52 5.64 4.07 -3.76
CA GLU A 52 4.22 3.81 -3.47
C GLU A 52 3.94 3.93 -1.97
N SER A 53 4.81 3.40 -1.12
CA SER A 53 4.73 3.57 0.33
C SER A 53 4.79 5.05 0.75
N ALA A 54 5.75 5.82 0.21
CA ALA A 54 5.86 7.26 0.48
C ALA A 54 4.62 8.05 0.02
N ALA A 55 4.06 7.71 -1.14
CA ALA A 55 2.85 8.35 -1.65
C ALA A 55 1.63 8.11 -0.75
N VAL A 56 1.47 6.90 -0.21
CA VAL A 56 0.39 6.56 0.74
C VAL A 56 0.53 7.36 2.04
N ILE A 57 1.74 7.45 2.60
CA ILE A 57 2.00 8.21 3.83
C ILE A 57 1.70 9.71 3.62
N ASN A 58 2.16 10.28 2.51
CA ASN A 58 1.92 11.69 2.19
C ASN A 58 0.43 11.98 2.01
N ARG A 59 -0.29 11.13 1.27
CA ARG A 59 -1.73 11.28 1.08
C ARG A 59 -2.50 11.20 2.40
N ARG A 60 -2.14 10.27 3.29
CA ARG A 60 -2.75 10.16 4.63
C ARG A 60 -2.52 11.43 5.45
N LYS A 61 -1.32 12.02 5.37
CA LYS A 61 -0.98 13.26 6.06
C LYS A 61 -1.79 14.45 5.51
N GLU A 62 -1.91 14.56 4.20
CA GLU A 62 -2.73 15.59 3.55
C GLU A 62 -4.22 15.45 3.93
N ALA A 63 -4.75 14.23 3.91
CA ALA A 63 -6.11 13.94 4.33
C ALA A 63 -6.35 14.30 5.80
N TYR A 64 -5.38 14.02 6.68
CA TYR A 64 -5.43 14.37 8.09
C TYR A 64 -5.47 15.90 8.30
N GLU A 65 -4.58 16.65 7.67
CA GLU A 65 -4.56 18.12 7.78
C GLU A 65 -5.86 18.75 7.27
N LYS A 66 -6.39 18.23 6.16
CA LYS A 66 -7.68 18.65 5.61
C LYS A 66 -8.84 18.36 6.58
N ALA A 67 -8.85 17.19 7.19
CA ALA A 67 -9.86 16.81 8.19
C ALA A 67 -9.76 17.67 9.44
N LYS A 68 -8.55 17.90 9.96
CA LYS A 68 -8.29 18.77 11.10
C LYS A 68 -8.80 20.20 10.86
N LYS A 69 -8.47 20.76 9.68
CA LYS A 69 -8.97 22.08 9.27
C LYS A 69 -10.50 22.11 9.16
N ALA A 70 -11.11 21.05 8.62
CA ALA A 70 -12.55 20.95 8.51
C ALA A 70 -13.23 20.88 9.88
N ILE A 71 -12.70 20.10 10.84
CA ILE A 71 -13.24 20.01 12.21
C ILE A 71 -13.14 21.37 12.91
N SER A 72 -12.01 22.07 12.80
CA SER A 72 -11.86 23.42 13.37
C SER A 72 -12.79 24.48 12.76
N GLY A 73 -13.31 24.22 11.55
CA GLY A 73 -14.22 25.12 10.85
C GLY A 73 -15.70 24.84 11.09
N ILE A 74 -16.04 23.83 11.90
CA ILE A 74 -17.44 23.50 12.20
C ILE A 74 -18.08 24.64 12.97
N LYS A 75 -19.16 25.21 12.42
CA LYS A 75 -20.04 26.12 13.15
C LYS A 75 -21.04 25.30 13.94
N VAL A 76 -21.03 25.54 15.23
CA VAL A 76 -21.70 24.70 16.20
C VAL A 76 -23.07 25.30 16.53
N GLU A 77 -24.13 24.69 16.00
CA GLU A 77 -25.52 25.12 16.24
C GLU A 77 -26.20 24.26 17.31
N HIS A 78 -26.17 22.93 17.15
CA HIS A 78 -26.70 21.97 18.10
C HIS A 78 -25.97 20.62 17.98
N ALA A 79 -26.07 19.77 19.00
CA ALA A 79 -25.28 18.53 19.12
C ALA A 79 -25.46 17.59 17.93
N ARG A 80 -26.70 17.43 17.45
CA ARG A 80 -26.99 16.63 16.25
C ARG A 80 -26.27 17.16 15.00
N HIS A 81 -26.24 18.48 14.78
CA HIS A 81 -25.55 19.06 13.63
C HIS A 81 -24.03 18.83 13.73
N ALA A 82 -23.45 19.05 14.91
CA ALA A 82 -22.04 18.74 15.17
C ALA A 82 -21.72 17.27 14.89
N ALA A 83 -22.54 16.33 15.39
CA ALA A 83 -22.35 14.90 15.17
C ALA A 83 -22.44 14.52 13.69
N ILE A 84 -23.36 15.11 12.92
CA ILE A 84 -23.45 14.89 11.47
C ILE A 84 -22.14 15.33 10.80
N GLN A 85 -21.72 16.58 11.02
CA GLN A 85 -20.53 17.18 10.41
C GLN A 85 -19.26 16.40 10.74
N VAL A 86 -19.02 16.14 12.03
CA VAL A 86 -17.88 15.33 12.51
C VAL A 86 -17.89 13.96 11.84
N SER A 87 -19.06 13.28 11.81
CA SER A 87 -19.15 11.96 11.21
C SER A 87 -18.85 11.96 9.70
N LEU A 88 -19.20 13.02 8.97
CA LEU A 88 -18.90 13.13 7.54
C LEU A 88 -17.40 13.39 7.31
N ILE A 89 -16.80 14.25 8.12
CA ILE A 89 -15.37 14.56 8.02
C ILE A 89 -14.52 13.32 8.34
N LEU A 90 -14.84 12.59 9.41
CA LEU A 90 -14.13 11.37 9.79
C LEU A 90 -14.26 10.27 8.72
N ARG A 91 -15.45 10.08 8.16
CA ARG A 91 -15.67 9.14 7.04
C ARG A 91 -14.86 9.51 5.82
N ARG A 92 -14.85 10.79 5.43
CA ARG A 92 -14.05 11.27 4.32
C ARG A 92 -12.56 11.09 4.55
N TYR A 93 -12.08 11.40 5.75
CA TYR A 93 -10.68 11.17 6.13
C TYR A 93 -10.31 9.70 5.97
N LEU A 94 -11.12 8.79 6.52
CA LEU A 94 -10.84 7.38 6.45
C LEU A 94 -10.88 6.86 5.01
N ALA A 95 -11.85 7.27 4.18
CA ALA A 95 -11.91 6.94 2.76
C ALA A 95 -10.64 7.39 2.01
N GLU A 96 -10.16 8.60 2.28
CA GLU A 96 -8.93 9.13 1.69
C GLU A 96 -7.67 8.41 2.23
N ALA A 97 -7.65 8.03 3.51
CA ALA A 97 -6.53 7.37 4.18
C ALA A 97 -6.40 5.87 3.87
N THR A 98 -7.51 5.17 3.65
CA THR A 98 -7.54 3.75 3.24
C THR A 98 -7.52 3.57 1.73
N ASN A 99 -7.71 4.65 0.96
CA ASN A 99 -7.89 4.63 -0.50
C ASN A 99 -9.08 3.76 -0.94
N ASP A 100 -10.12 3.65 -0.10
CA ASP A 100 -11.38 2.99 -0.42
C ASP A 100 -12.53 4.00 -0.29
N PRO A 101 -12.93 4.66 -1.39
CA PRO A 101 -13.98 5.68 -1.38
C PRO A 101 -15.37 5.12 -1.04
N ALA A 102 -15.60 3.83 -1.28
CA ALA A 102 -16.89 3.18 -1.05
C ALA A 102 -17.08 2.71 0.40
N LEU A 103 -16.02 2.74 1.22
CA LEU A 103 -16.04 2.11 2.56
C LEU A 103 -16.98 2.80 3.57
N PHE A 104 -17.43 4.02 3.28
CA PHE A 104 -18.09 4.89 4.26
C PHE A 104 -19.32 5.63 3.71
N GLU A 105 -19.92 5.16 2.62
CA GLU A 105 -21.17 5.74 2.13
C GLU A 105 -22.35 5.37 3.05
N THR A 106 -22.34 4.16 3.61
CA THR A 106 -23.37 3.69 4.57
C THR A 106 -22.77 3.19 5.89
N HIS A 107 -23.58 3.14 6.96
CA HIS A 107 -23.15 2.59 8.25
C HIS A 107 -22.96 1.06 8.18
N GLU A 108 -23.74 0.36 7.36
CA GLU A 108 -23.65 -1.10 7.20
C GLU A 108 -22.38 -1.52 6.43
N GLU A 109 -21.98 -0.77 5.41
CA GLU A 109 -20.72 -1.03 4.70
C GLU A 109 -19.48 -0.85 5.59
N PHE A 110 -19.52 0.12 6.52
CA PHE A 110 -18.46 0.30 7.51
C PHE A 110 -18.29 -0.93 8.42
N VAL A 111 -19.40 -1.58 8.79
CA VAL A 111 -19.39 -2.79 9.62
C VAL A 111 -18.92 -4.01 8.81
N THR A 112 -19.26 -4.07 7.53
CA THR A 112 -19.01 -5.24 6.67
C THR A 112 -17.57 -5.27 6.13
N ARG A 113 -16.96 -4.11 5.85
CA ARG A 113 -15.60 -4.03 5.26
C ARG A 113 -14.51 -3.80 6.30
N ARG A 114 -14.52 -4.61 7.37
CA ARG A 114 -13.48 -4.61 8.43
C ARG A 114 -12.06 -4.77 7.89
N ASP A 115 -11.91 -5.41 6.74
CA ASP A 115 -10.62 -5.67 6.08
C ASP A 115 -9.86 -4.39 5.73
N SER A 116 -10.57 -3.31 5.35
CA SER A 116 -9.94 -2.02 5.04
C SER A 116 -9.43 -1.29 6.30
N LEU A 117 -9.87 -1.73 7.49
CA LEU A 117 -9.36 -1.27 8.78
C LEU A 117 -8.23 -2.18 9.32
N GLU A 118 -7.77 -3.20 8.59
CA GLU A 118 -6.64 -4.06 9.00
C GLU A 118 -5.33 -3.29 9.18
N ARG A 119 -5.19 -2.19 8.43
CA ARG A 119 -4.05 -1.27 8.52
C ARG A 119 -4.03 -0.47 9.82
N LEU A 120 -5.15 -0.38 10.53
CA LEU A 120 -5.22 0.23 11.86
C LEU A 120 -4.81 -0.78 12.94
N THR A 121 -4.23 -0.27 14.03
CA THR A 121 -4.07 -1.04 15.26
C THR A 121 -5.43 -1.47 15.83
N PRO A 122 -5.51 -2.57 16.57
CA PRO A 122 -6.76 -3.01 17.20
C PRO A 122 -7.41 -1.92 18.06
N ALA A 123 -6.60 -1.14 18.79
CA ALA A 123 -7.07 -0.03 19.62
C ALA A 123 -7.73 1.07 18.77
N ALA A 124 -7.08 1.50 17.68
CA ALA A 124 -7.65 2.52 16.80
C ALA A 124 -8.89 2.04 16.05
N ARG A 125 -8.96 0.74 15.72
CA ARG A 125 -10.15 0.14 15.12
C ARG A 125 -11.33 0.13 16.11
N SER A 126 -11.09 -0.20 17.38
CA SER A 126 -12.11 -0.12 18.43
C SER A 126 -12.60 1.31 18.59
N ALA A 127 -11.67 2.26 18.78
CA ALA A 127 -12.00 3.67 18.94
C ALA A 127 -12.82 4.22 17.76
N CYS A 128 -12.48 3.81 16.53
CA CYS A 128 -13.24 4.16 15.33
C CYS A 128 -14.68 3.63 15.39
N GLY A 129 -14.88 2.37 15.82
CA GLY A 129 -16.20 1.77 15.97
C GLY A 129 -17.03 2.46 17.05
N ASP A 130 -16.46 2.59 18.25
CA ASP A 130 -17.11 3.20 19.41
C ASP A 130 -17.48 4.66 19.11
N GLY A 131 -16.57 5.42 18.50
CA GLY A 131 -16.80 6.80 18.11
C GLY A 131 -17.89 6.97 17.06
N PHE A 132 -17.93 6.13 16.01
CA PHE A 132 -19.02 6.19 15.04
C PHE A 132 -20.36 5.75 15.62
N GLN A 133 -20.37 4.82 16.58
CA GLN A 133 -21.58 4.42 17.29
C GLN A 133 -22.12 5.57 18.15
N GLN A 134 -21.26 6.28 18.89
CA GLN A 134 -21.64 7.47 19.64
C GLN A 134 -22.20 8.57 18.73
N LEU A 135 -21.52 8.86 17.61
CA LEU A 135 -22.00 9.82 16.63
C LEU A 135 -23.34 9.38 16.03
N ALA A 136 -23.55 8.09 15.76
CA ALA A 136 -24.84 7.57 15.29
C ALA A 136 -25.95 7.76 16.32
N ALA A 137 -25.69 7.49 17.60
CA ALA A 137 -26.65 7.72 18.68
C ALA A 137 -27.11 9.19 18.73
N LEU A 138 -26.17 10.14 18.57
CA LEU A 138 -26.49 11.57 18.51
C LEU A 138 -27.27 11.98 17.25
N LYS A 139 -26.98 11.34 16.10
CA LYS A 139 -27.63 11.63 14.81
C LYS A 139 -29.08 11.15 14.75
N TYR A 140 -29.33 9.95 15.28
CA TYR A 140 -30.61 9.25 15.18
C TYR A 140 -31.45 9.30 16.46
N ALA A 141 -31.03 10.07 17.47
CA ALA A 141 -31.84 10.32 18.66
C ALA A 141 -33.24 10.86 18.28
N PRO A 142 -34.30 10.46 19.00
CA PRO A 142 -35.66 10.94 18.72
C PRO A 142 -35.78 12.45 18.96
N GLU A 143 -35.10 12.99 19.96
CA GLU A 143 -35.03 14.42 20.26
C GLU A 143 -33.62 14.97 20.03
N VAL A 144 -33.45 16.29 19.97
CA VAL A 144 -32.11 16.89 19.89
C VAL A 144 -31.42 16.67 21.24
N PRO A 145 -30.29 15.94 21.28
CA PRO A 145 -29.62 15.66 22.55
C PRO A 145 -29.18 16.95 23.23
N ASP A 146 -29.45 17.08 24.53
CA ASP A 146 -28.93 18.15 25.39
C ASP A 146 -27.50 17.83 25.81
N VAL A 147 -26.60 17.84 24.83
CA VAL A 147 -25.17 17.59 24.98
C VAL A 147 -24.44 18.80 24.46
N ASP A 148 -23.34 19.19 25.09
CA ASP A 148 -22.50 20.29 24.61
C ASP A 148 -22.07 20.02 23.16
N PRO A 149 -22.56 20.83 22.20
CA PRO A 149 -22.23 20.64 20.80
C PRO A 149 -20.74 20.83 20.50
N GLN A 150 -20.02 21.64 21.30
CA GLN A 150 -18.58 21.81 21.17
C GLN A 150 -17.81 20.60 21.69
N GLY A 151 -18.28 19.97 22.77
CA GLY A 151 -17.81 18.67 23.24
C GLY A 151 -17.79 17.61 22.14
N VAL A 152 -18.88 17.49 21.38
CA VAL A 152 -18.97 16.55 20.25
C VAL A 152 -17.90 16.81 19.17
N VAL A 153 -17.59 18.09 18.91
CA VAL A 153 -16.52 18.48 17.97
C VAL A 153 -15.14 18.11 18.52
N ASN A 154 -14.91 18.36 19.80
CA ASN A 154 -13.63 18.06 20.46
C ASN A 154 -13.39 16.54 20.52
N ASP A 155 -14.41 15.76 20.87
CA ASP A 155 -14.36 14.29 20.85
C ASP A 155 -14.07 13.77 19.44
N GLY A 156 -14.69 14.39 18.43
CA GLY A 156 -14.40 14.12 17.02
C GLY A 156 -12.95 14.40 16.63
N ALA A 157 -12.37 15.49 17.13
CA ALA A 157 -10.96 15.83 16.90
C ALA A 157 -10.03 14.81 17.56
N GLN A 158 -10.30 14.43 18.81
CA GLN A 158 -9.51 13.43 19.53
C GLN A 158 -9.59 12.05 18.86
N LEU A 159 -10.76 11.69 18.33
CA LEU A 159 -10.97 10.49 17.56
C LEU A 159 -10.15 10.50 16.26
N LEU A 160 -10.13 11.63 15.54
CA LEU A 160 -9.29 11.79 14.34
C LEU A 160 -7.82 11.56 14.66
N GLU A 161 -7.31 12.13 15.75
CA GLU A 161 -5.92 11.94 16.19
C GLU A 161 -5.62 10.47 16.53
N THR A 162 -6.52 9.83 17.27
CA THR A 162 -6.39 8.41 17.65
C THR A 162 -6.34 7.50 16.43
N ILE A 163 -7.22 7.74 15.45
CA ILE A 163 -7.25 6.98 14.20
C ILE A 163 -5.98 7.23 13.39
N HIS A 164 -5.53 8.49 13.28
CA HIS A 164 -4.33 8.84 12.53
C HIS A 164 -3.07 8.20 13.10
N ALA A 165 -2.88 8.27 14.42
CA ALA A 165 -1.77 7.62 15.13
C ALA A 165 -1.86 6.09 15.07
N GLY A 166 -3.07 5.55 14.88
CA GLY A 166 -3.35 4.13 14.82
C GLY A 166 -2.97 3.43 13.52
N PHE A 167 -2.56 4.14 12.47
CA PHE A 167 -2.13 3.47 11.24
C PHE A 167 -0.74 2.83 11.40
N ARG A 168 -0.63 1.56 11.02
CA ARG A 168 0.66 0.87 10.93
C ARG A 168 1.53 1.50 9.82
N PRO A 169 2.86 1.55 10.01
CA PRO A 169 3.80 1.99 8.98
C PRO A 169 3.80 1.07 7.76
#